data_AF-A0A7L9BBT9-F1
#
_entry.id   AF-A0A7L9BBT9-F1
#
_cell.length_a   1.000
_cell.length_b   1.000
_cell.length_c   1.000
_cell.angle_alpha   90.00
_cell.angle_beta   90.00
_cell.angle_gamma   90.00
#
_symmetry.space_group_name_H-M   'P 1'
#
loop_
_entity.id
_entity.type
_entity.pdbx_description
1 polymer ?
#
loop_
_entity_poly.entity_id
_entity_poly.type
_entity_poly.pdbx_seq_one_letter_code
_entity_poly.pdbx_strand_id
1 'polypeptide(L)'
;MSKKASICTILFFIVCSSKGWSQIIYSLNQAIDIALEQSPVGRSNETRKETRYWQYRVFRSNYNPQLRLEGNLPDYNRDFFKNRLDDGTIRFQERQQTTGVLNLGLLQPLAVTGGTLSVNTNLSRYNDFLFDINQWNSTLINIR
;
A
#
# COMPACT_ATOMS: atom_id res chain seq x y z
N MET A 1 29.65 64.46 -9.71
CA MET A 1 30.06 63.25 -8.98
C MET A 1 29.39 63.06 -7.60
N SER A 2 28.53 63.97 -7.11
CA SER A 2 27.98 63.87 -5.73
C SER A 2 26.73 62.98 -5.56
N LYS A 3 25.94 62.71 -6.61
CA LYS A 3 24.72 61.87 -6.49
C LYS A 3 25.02 60.40 -6.20
N LYS A 4 26.07 59.83 -6.80
CA LYS A 4 26.51 58.44 -6.55
C LYS A 4 27.09 58.26 -5.14
N ALA A 5 27.80 59.27 -4.64
CA ALA A 5 28.34 59.28 -3.27
C ALA A 5 27.22 59.34 -2.22
N SER A 6 26.17 60.15 -2.44
CA SER A 6 25.02 60.26 -1.54
C SER A 6 24.15 58.99 -1.48
N ILE A 7 24.05 58.26 -2.60
CA ILE A 7 23.35 56.96 -2.66
C ILE A 7 24.14 55.88 -1.89
N CYS A 8 25.47 55.88 -1.96
CA CYS A 8 26.30 54.96 -1.19
C CYS A 8 26.22 55.21 0.33
N THR A 9 26.16 56.47 0.79
CA THR A 9 26.02 56.77 2.22
C THR A 9 24.66 56.39 2.79
N ILE A 10 23.57 56.53 2.01
CA ILE A 10 22.24 56.05 2.41
C ILE A 10 22.19 54.51 2.48
N LEU A 11 22.82 53.83 1.51
CA LEU A 11 22.91 52.36 1.52
C LEU A 11 23.71 51.83 2.73
N PHE A 12 24.78 52.54 3.10
CA PHE A 12 25.60 52.19 4.26
C PHE A 12 24.86 52.37 5.60
N PHE A 13 23.99 53.38 5.70
CA PHE A 13 23.19 53.62 6.91
C PHE A 13 22.07 52.58 7.10
N ILE A 14 21.52 52.03 6.00
CA ILE A 14 20.52 50.95 6.03
C ILE A 14 21.16 49.63 6.47
N VAL A 15 22.39 49.33 6.06
CA VAL A 15 23.11 48.12 6.46
C VAL A 15 23.52 48.15 7.94
N CYS A 16 23.83 49.32 8.49
CA CYS A 16 24.28 49.48 9.88
C CYS A 16 23.15 49.43 10.92
N SER A 17 21.87 49.49 10.51
CA SER A 17 20.72 49.47 11.42
C SER A 17 20.18 48.07 11.75
N SER A 18 20.91 47.01 11.40
CA SER A 18 20.58 45.64 11.81
C SER A 18 20.89 45.44 13.30
N LYS A 19 19.96 45.87 14.18
CA LYS A 19 19.96 45.39 15.57
C LYS A 19 19.75 43.88 15.51
N GLY A 20 20.79 43.12 15.84
CA GLY A 20 20.75 41.65 15.90
C GLY A 20 19.68 41.22 16.88
N TRP A 21 18.65 40.54 16.38
CA TRP A 21 17.62 39.96 17.23
C TRP A 21 18.08 38.61 17.76
N SER A 22 17.82 38.41 19.05
CA SER A 22 17.72 37.14 19.79
C SER A 22 18.95 36.66 20.56
N GLN A 23 19.19 37.26 21.73
CA GLN A 23 19.55 36.47 22.91
C GLN A 23 18.33 36.43 23.82
N ILE A 24 17.52 35.38 23.71
CA ILE A 24 16.46 35.11 24.67
C ILE A 24 17.16 34.58 25.92
N ILE A 25 17.13 35.37 27.00
CA ILE A 25 17.68 34.96 28.30
C ILE A 25 16.62 34.06 28.94
N TYR A 26 16.82 32.75 28.82
CA TYR A 26 16.01 31.77 29.52
C TYR A 26 16.50 31.61 30.96
N SER A 27 15.56 31.49 31.90
CA SER A 27 15.92 30.97 33.22
C SER A 27 16.32 29.49 33.10
N LEU A 28 17.11 28.98 34.05
CA LEU A 28 17.52 27.56 34.06
C LEU A 28 16.31 26.62 33.93
N ASN A 29 15.21 26.94 34.62
CA ASN A 29 13.98 26.17 34.56
C ASN A 29 13.35 26.20 33.16
N GLN A 30 13.27 27.37 32.52
CA GLN A 30 12.74 27.49 31.15
C GLN A 30 13.58 26.71 30.13
N ALA A 31 14.90 26.72 30.26
CA ALA A 31 15.79 25.96 29.39
C ALA A 31 15.60 24.44 29.58
N ILE A 32 15.39 23.98 30.82
CA ILE A 32 15.09 22.58 31.12
C ILE A 32 13.73 22.17 30.54
N ASP A 33 12.69 22.99 30.69
CA ASP A 33 11.36 22.69 30.17
C ASP A 33 11.36 22.58 28.64
N ILE A 34 12.01 23.54 27.95
CA ILE A 34 12.19 23.51 26.49
C ILE A 34 12.99 22.28 26.08
N ALA A 35 14.07 21.94 26.81
CA ALA A 35 14.86 20.75 26.52
C ALA A 35 14.05 19.47 26.72
N LEU A 36 13.21 19.37 27.75
CA LEU A 36 12.37 18.19 27.98
C LEU A 36 11.29 18.03 26.89
N GLU A 37 10.64 19.12 26.50
CA GLU A 37 9.59 19.10 25.47
C GLU A 37 10.12 18.92 24.04
N GLN A 38 11.26 19.53 23.72
CA GLN A 38 11.78 19.61 22.36
C GLN A 38 13.00 18.71 22.13
N SER A 39 13.46 17.97 23.14
CA SER A 39 14.60 17.07 22.99
C SER A 39 14.34 16.04 21.88
N PRO A 40 15.23 15.94 20.90
CA PRO A 40 15.18 14.88 19.89
C PRO A 40 15.22 13.48 20.51
N VAL A 41 15.93 13.31 21.64
CA VAL A 41 16.04 12.04 22.35
C VAL A 41 14.69 11.66 22.98
N GLY A 42 13.96 12.62 23.56
CA GLY A 42 12.62 12.39 24.10
C GLY A 42 11.65 11.89 23.02
N ARG A 43 11.58 12.63 21.91
CA ARG A 43 10.74 12.28 20.76
C ARG A 43 11.10 10.92 20.17
N SER A 44 12.39 10.63 19.98
CA SER A 44 12.82 9.32 19.45
C SER A 44 12.44 8.15 20.37
N ASN A 45 12.52 8.33 21.69
CA ASN A 45 12.12 7.31 22.66
C ASN A 45 10.60 7.06 22.63
N GLU A 46 9.80 8.11 22.47
CA GLU A 46 8.35 7.99 22.30
C GLU A 46 8.00 7.25 21.00
N THR A 47 8.58 7.65 19.86
CA THR A 47 8.44 6.93 18.58
C THR A 47 8.84 5.46 18.73
N ARG A 48 9.93 5.16 19.45
CA ARG A 48 10.40 3.79 19.68
C ARG A 48 9.41 2.98 20.49
N LYS A 49 8.80 3.56 21.54
CA LYS A 49 7.75 2.91 22.34
C LYS A 49 6.54 2.57 21.47
N GLU A 50 6.06 3.54 20.70
CA GLU A 50 4.93 3.35 19.80
C GLU A 50 5.23 2.27 18.74
N THR A 51 6.39 2.35 18.10
CA THR A 51 6.84 1.36 17.10
C THR A 51 6.84 -0.05 17.68
N ARG A 52 7.40 -0.23 18.88
CA ARG A 52 7.43 -1.53 19.56
C ARG A 52 6.04 -2.05 19.89
N TYR A 53 5.15 -1.15 20.32
CA TYR A 53 3.77 -1.50 20.60
C TYR A 53 3.04 -2.01 19.36
N TRP A 54 3.19 -1.33 18.22
CA TRP A 54 2.62 -1.76 16.94
C TRP A 54 3.25 -3.06 16.43
N GLN A 55 4.56 -3.25 16.57
CA GLN A 55 5.24 -4.50 16.23
C GLN A 55 4.67 -5.70 16.99
N TYR A 56 4.44 -5.55 18.30
CA TYR A 56 3.82 -6.60 19.10
C TYR A 56 2.39 -6.92 18.63
N ARG A 57 1.61 -5.91 18.27
CA ARG A 57 0.25 -6.13 17.73
C ARG A 57 0.27 -6.85 16.39
N VAL A 58 1.18 -6.48 15.49
CA VAL A 58 1.36 -7.16 14.20
C VAL A 58 1.80 -8.61 14.40
N PHE A 59 2.73 -8.86 15.33
CA PHE A 59 3.14 -10.22 15.68
C PHE A 59 1.94 -11.07 16.12
N ARG A 60 1.05 -10.54 16.97
CA ARG A 60 -0.16 -11.25 17.38
C ARG A 60 -1.16 -11.46 16.23
N SER A 61 -1.37 -10.45 15.37
CA SER A 61 -2.29 -10.58 14.24
C SER A 61 -1.84 -11.63 13.22
N ASN A 62 -0.54 -11.90 13.12
CA ASN A 62 -0.01 -12.91 12.21
C ASN A 62 -0.44 -14.34 12.58
N TYR A 63 -0.83 -14.60 13.83
CA TYR A 63 -1.34 -15.90 14.27
C TYR A 63 -2.87 -16.01 14.25
N ASN A 64 -3.56 -14.94 13.85
CA ASN A 64 -5.01 -15.00 13.66
C ASN A 64 -5.34 -15.61 12.30
N PRO A 65 -6.47 -16.32 12.17
CA PRO A 65 -6.94 -16.79 10.87
C PRO A 65 -7.18 -15.60 9.94
N GLN A 66 -6.62 -15.68 8.74
CA GLN A 66 -6.77 -14.66 7.70
C GLN A 66 -7.72 -15.18 6.62
N LEU A 67 -8.78 -14.41 6.34
CA LEU A 67 -9.68 -14.67 5.23
C LEU A 67 -9.28 -13.77 4.06
N ARG A 68 -9.05 -14.37 2.89
CA ARG A 68 -8.67 -13.69 1.65
C ARG A 68 -9.69 -14.01 0.58
N LEU A 69 -10.15 -12.97 -0.10
CA LEU A 69 -11.00 -13.10 -1.28
C LEU A 69 -10.21 -12.56 -2.45
N GLU A 70 -9.89 -13.42 -3.40
CA GLU A 70 -9.11 -13.12 -4.58
C GLU A 70 -9.93 -13.47 -5.81
N GLY A 71 -9.74 -12.77 -6.92
CA GLY A 71 -10.50 -13.04 -8.13
C GLY A 71 -10.36 -11.94 -9.16
N ASN A 72 -10.81 -12.23 -10.38
CA ASN A 72 -10.92 -11.25 -11.43
C ASN A 72 -12.40 -10.95 -11.70
N LEU A 73 -12.68 -9.69 -12.01
CA LEU A 73 -13.98 -9.32 -12.56
C LEU A 73 -14.20 -10.07 -13.88
N PRO A 74 -15.47 -10.36 -14.23
CA PRO A 74 -15.78 -11.01 -15.50
C PRO A 74 -15.26 -10.16 -16.67
N ASP A 75 -14.27 -10.69 -17.39
CA ASP A 75 -13.67 -10.03 -18.54
C ASP A 75 -14.40 -10.42 -19.83
N TYR A 76 -14.78 -9.44 -20.64
CA TYR A 76 -15.49 -9.65 -21.89
C TYR A 76 -14.53 -9.58 -23.07
N ASN A 77 -14.44 -10.68 -23.83
CA ASN A 77 -13.58 -10.78 -24.99
C ASN A 77 -14.41 -11.11 -26.24
N ARG A 78 -14.21 -10.30 -27.30
CA ARG A 78 -14.75 -10.55 -28.64
C ARG A 78 -13.61 -10.52 -29.66
N ASP A 79 -13.28 -11.68 -30.21
CA ASP A 79 -12.19 -11.83 -31.17
C ASP A 79 -12.50 -12.90 -32.23
N PHE A 80 -11.71 -12.89 -33.31
CA PHE A 80 -11.67 -13.99 -34.27
C PHE A 80 -10.42 -14.81 -33.97
N PHE A 81 -10.59 -15.98 -33.37
CA PHE A 81 -9.47 -16.84 -33.01
C PHE A 81 -9.29 -17.95 -34.03
N LYS A 82 -8.02 -18.32 -34.25
CA LYS A 82 -7.63 -19.35 -35.20
C LYS A 82 -7.64 -20.71 -34.49
N ASN A 83 -8.63 -21.55 -34.79
CA ASN A 83 -8.71 -22.90 -34.26
C ASN A 83 -8.21 -23.92 -35.29
N ARG A 84 -7.40 -24.89 -34.84
CA ARG A 84 -7.00 -26.03 -35.67
C ARG A 84 -7.90 -27.19 -35.30
N LEU A 85 -8.66 -27.69 -36.27
CA LEU A 85 -9.55 -28.82 -36.08
C LEU A 85 -8.75 -30.13 -36.06
N ASP A 86 -9.40 -31.21 -35.62
CA ASP A 86 -8.82 -32.56 -35.54
C ASP A 86 -8.37 -33.10 -36.90
N ASP A 87 -8.92 -32.57 -37.99
CA ASP A 87 -8.56 -32.88 -39.38
C ASP A 87 -7.31 -32.13 -39.89
N GLY A 88 -6.72 -31.24 -39.07
CA GLY A 88 -5.56 -30.43 -39.41
C GLY A 88 -5.87 -29.12 -40.15
N THR A 89 -7.12 -28.89 -40.55
CA THR A 89 -7.56 -27.65 -41.20
C THR A 89 -7.58 -26.50 -40.18
N ILE A 90 -7.28 -25.30 -40.65
CA ILE A 90 -7.33 -24.08 -39.84
C ILE A 90 -8.60 -23.30 -40.17
N ARG A 91 -9.41 -23.00 -39.15
CA ARG A 91 -10.62 -22.17 -39.27
C ARG A 91 -10.53 -20.99 -38.32
N PHE A 92 -10.91 -19.81 -38.81
CA PHE A 92 -11.17 -18.65 -37.96
C PHE A 92 -12.59 -18.74 -37.43
N GLN A 93 -12.74 -18.77 -36.11
CA GLN A 93 -14.02 -18.79 -35.42
C GLN A 93 -14.18 -17.49 -34.65
N GLU A 94 -15.35 -16.86 -34.78
CA GLU A 94 -15.71 -15.77 -33.86
C GLU A 94 -15.84 -16.36 -32.46
N ARG A 95 -15.41 -15.60 -31.47
CA ARG A 95 -15.59 -15.91 -30.06
C ARG A 95 -16.06 -14.66 -29.36
N GLN A 96 -17.17 -14.80 -28.65
CA GLN A 96 -17.70 -13.76 -27.79
C GLN A 96 -17.95 -14.40 -26.44
N GLN A 97 -17.07 -14.16 -25.47
CA GLN A 97 -17.11 -14.86 -24.20
C GLN A 97 -16.81 -13.94 -23.02
N THR A 98 -17.27 -14.35 -21.84
CA THR A 98 -16.90 -13.76 -20.56
C THR A 98 -16.34 -14.80 -19.61
N THR A 99 -15.21 -14.51 -18.98
CA THR A 99 -14.59 -15.39 -17.98
C THR A 99 -14.38 -14.65 -16.67
N GLY A 100 -14.74 -15.27 -15.55
CA GLY A 100 -14.50 -14.74 -14.21
C GLY A 100 -14.10 -15.84 -13.24
N VAL A 101 -13.17 -15.53 -12.33
CA VAL A 101 -12.68 -16.45 -11.30
C VAL A 101 -12.76 -15.77 -9.95
N LEU A 102 -13.18 -16.53 -8.94
CA LEU A 102 -13.26 -16.12 -7.55
C LEU A 102 -12.70 -17.23 -6.67
N ASN A 103 -11.82 -16.86 -5.76
CA ASN A 103 -11.17 -17.72 -4.78
C ASN A 103 -11.39 -17.14 -3.39
N LEU A 104 -11.91 -17.94 -2.47
CA LEU A 104 -11.98 -17.59 -1.06
C LEU A 104 -11.05 -18.54 -0.29
N GLY A 105 -10.00 -17.97 0.30
CA GLY A 105 -8.97 -18.69 1.05
C GLY A 105 -8.97 -18.31 2.53
N LEU A 106 -9.01 -19.31 3.41
CA LEU A 106 -8.72 -19.19 4.84
C LEU A 106 -7.31 -19.70 5.10
N LEU A 107 -6.46 -18.88 5.73
CA LEU A 107 -5.10 -19.23 6.10
C LEU A 107 -4.90 -19.08 7.61
N GLN A 108 -4.48 -20.16 8.27
CA GLN A 108 -4.25 -20.20 9.71
C GLN A 108 -2.85 -20.77 10.02
N PRO A 109 -1.91 -19.93 10.48
CA PRO A 109 -0.64 -20.41 11.02
C PRO A 109 -0.85 -21.12 12.35
N LEU A 110 -0.26 -22.30 12.51
CA LEU A 110 -0.34 -23.09 13.73
C LEU A 110 0.92 -22.88 14.56
N ALA A 111 0.83 -22.13 15.67
CA ALA A 111 1.98 -21.81 16.51
C ALA A 111 2.66 -23.04 17.13
N VAL A 112 1.91 -24.13 17.36
CA VAL A 112 2.42 -25.35 18.01
C VAL A 112 3.25 -26.21 17.06
N THR A 113 2.83 -26.30 15.79
CA THR A 113 3.49 -27.16 14.80
C THR A 113 4.44 -26.40 13.87
N GLY A 114 4.38 -25.06 13.87
CA GLY A 114 5.12 -24.22 12.92
C GLY A 114 4.62 -24.31 11.47
N GLY A 115 3.59 -25.11 11.21
CA GLY A 115 2.95 -25.24 9.90
C GLY A 115 1.83 -24.23 9.67
N THR A 116 1.25 -24.25 8.48
CA THR A 116 0.10 -23.43 8.10
C THR A 116 -1.01 -24.32 7.58
N LEU A 117 -2.22 -24.18 8.13
CA LEU A 117 -3.42 -24.80 7.59
C LEU A 117 -4.08 -23.83 6.62
N SER A 118 -4.38 -24.28 5.41
CA SER A 118 -5.09 -23.49 4.41
C SER A 118 -6.33 -24.21 3.90
N VAL A 119 -7.43 -23.49 3.76
CA VAL A 119 -8.70 -23.97 3.21
C VAL A 119 -9.14 -23.02 2.12
N ASN A 120 -9.26 -23.51 0.89
CA ASN A 120 -9.57 -22.68 -0.27
C ASN A 120 -10.84 -23.19 -0.94
N THR A 121 -11.68 -22.25 -1.37
CA THR A 121 -12.83 -22.52 -2.24
C THR A 121 -12.64 -21.74 -3.54
N ASN A 122 -12.94 -22.37 -4.66
CA ASN A 122 -12.76 -21.77 -5.98
C ASN A 122 -14.07 -21.81 -6.75
N LEU A 123 -14.36 -20.74 -7.48
CA LEU A 123 -15.49 -20.61 -8.38
C LEU A 123 -15.00 -19.98 -9.69
N SER A 124 -15.21 -20.67 -10.80
CA SER A 124 -14.92 -20.17 -12.13
C SER A 124 -16.21 -20.14 -12.93
N ARG A 125 -16.47 -19.01 -13.58
CA ARG A 125 -17.59 -18.81 -14.48
C ARG A 125 -17.07 -18.62 -15.89
N TYR A 126 -17.66 -19.34 -16.82
CA TYR A 126 -17.42 -19.22 -18.25
C TYR A 126 -18.76 -19.01 -18.96
N ASN A 127 -18.85 -17.99 -19.80
CA ASN A 127 -20.05 -17.71 -20.57
C ASN A 127 -19.68 -17.44 -22.02
N ASP A 128 -20.22 -18.22 -22.96
CA ASP A 128 -20.11 -17.99 -24.40
C ASP A 128 -21.45 -17.45 -24.92
N PHE A 129 -21.42 -16.27 -25.51
CA PHE A 129 -22.62 -15.59 -26.02
C PHE A 129 -23.05 -16.07 -27.41
N LEU A 130 -22.16 -16.69 -28.19
CA LEU A 130 -22.48 -17.17 -29.54
C LEU A 130 -23.24 -18.49 -29.49
N PHE A 131 -22.87 -19.35 -28.55
CA PHE A 131 -23.48 -20.67 -28.38
C PHE A 131 -24.46 -20.74 -27.19
N ASP A 132 -24.71 -19.61 -26.51
CA ASP A 132 -25.54 -19.51 -25.30
C ASP A 132 -25.14 -20.51 -24.20
N ILE A 133 -23.82 -20.68 -24.02
CA ILE A 133 -23.26 -21.61 -23.05
C ILE A 133 -22.91 -20.85 -21.79
N ASN A 134 -23.51 -21.22 -20.66
CA ASN A 134 -23.15 -20.71 -19.34
C ASN A 134 -22.69 -21.87 -18.44
N GLN A 135 -21.43 -21.83 -18.05
CA GLN A 135 -20.78 -22.87 -17.27
C GLN A 135 -20.24 -22.31 -15.97
N TRP A 136 -20.44 -23.08 -14.91
CA TRP A 136 -19.91 -22.81 -13.59
C TRP A 136 -19.12 -24.03 -13.15
N ASN A 137 -17.88 -23.80 -12.76
CA ASN A 137 -17.03 -24.81 -12.14
C ASN A 137 -16.72 -24.34 -10.74
N SER A 138 -16.90 -25.21 -9.75
CA SER A 138 -16.56 -24.89 -8.37
C SER A 138 -15.77 -26.02 -7.72
N THR A 139 -14.78 -25.63 -6.94
CA THR A 139 -14.12 -26.53 -5.99
C THR A 139 -14.54 -26.07 -4.61
N LEU A 140 -15.43 -26.85 -3.98
CA LEU A 140 -16.06 -26.46 -2.73
C LEU A 140 -15.06 -26.32 -1.60
N ILE A 141 -14.13 -27.26 -1.46
CA ILE A 141 -13.13 -27.28 -0.39
C ILE A 141 -11.83 -27.88 -0.92
N ASN A 142 -10.74 -27.15 -0.77
CA ASN A 142 -9.37 -27.64 -0.98
C ASN A 142 -8.54 -27.32 0.26
N ILE A 143 -8.05 -28.35 0.95
CA ILE A 143 -7.26 -28.21 2.18
C ILE A 143 -5.80 -28.53 1.87
N ARG A 144 -4.89 -27.67 2.29
CA ARG A 144 -3.43 -27.86 2.15
C ARG A 144 -2.69 -27.38 3.38
#